data_AF-A0A916ZJT1-F1
#
_entry.id   AF-A0A916ZJT1-F1
#
_cell.length_a   1.000
_cell.length_b   1.000
_cell.length_c   1.000
_cell.angle_alpha   90.00
_cell.angle_beta   90.00
_cell.angle_gamma   90.00
#
_symmetry.space_group_name_H-M   'P 1'
#
loop_
_entity.id
_entity.type
_entity.pdbx_description
1 polymer ?
#
loop_
_entity_poly.entity_id
_entity_poly.type
_entity_poly.pdbx_seq_one_letter_code
_entity_poly.pdbx_strand_id
1 'polypeptide(L)'
;MANNHDDDALARRIAAARRSEASKRDGSKREESQGWSVALEFVGAMLVGGFLGWFIDRQAGTGPWGLIILLLLGFATGLRSVLRQQKKFDGE
;
A
#
# COMPACT_ATOMS: atom_id res chain seq x y z
N MET A 1 20.24 41.07 -34.54
CA MET A 1 20.70 39.73 -34.14
C MET A 1 20.24 39.46 -32.70
N ALA A 2 18.95 39.17 -32.47
CA ALA A 2 18.36 39.12 -31.12
C ALA A 2 17.71 37.77 -30.75
N ASN A 3 17.90 36.70 -31.54
CA ASN A 3 17.11 35.46 -31.40
C ASN A 3 17.71 34.38 -30.48
N ASN A 4 19.00 34.41 -30.15
CA ASN A 4 19.64 33.28 -29.46
C ASN A 4 19.24 33.14 -27.97
N HIS A 5 18.88 34.23 -27.30
CA HIS A 5 18.65 34.20 -25.85
C HIS A 5 17.31 33.57 -25.47
N ASP A 6 16.31 33.70 -26.34
CA ASP A 6 14.98 33.11 -26.15
C ASP A 6 15.01 31.60 -26.40
N ASP A 7 15.78 31.17 -27.39
CA ASP A 7 16.01 29.75 -27.70
C ASP A 7 16.66 29.01 -26.52
N ASP A 8 17.65 29.64 -25.87
CA ASP A 8 18.31 29.10 -24.68
C ASP A 8 17.37 29.00 -23.48
N ALA A 9 16.51 30.01 -23.28
CA ALA A 9 15.52 30.02 -22.21
C ALA A 9 14.47 28.92 -22.40
N LEU A 10 14.02 28.70 -23.64
CA LEU A 10 13.11 27.62 -23.99
C LEU A 10 13.76 26.24 -23.80
N ALA A 11 14.99 26.07 -24.26
CA ALA A 11 15.75 24.83 -24.08
C ALA A 11 15.92 24.48 -22.60
N ARG A 12 16.23 25.47 -21.75
CA ARG A 12 16.32 25.28 -20.29
C ARG A 12 15.00 24.86 -19.66
N ARG A 13 13.88 25.46 -20.07
CA ARG A 13 12.55 25.11 -19.56
C ARG A 13 12.12 23.71 -19.97
N ILE A 14 12.41 23.30 -21.22
CA ILE A 14 12.15 21.95 -21.71
C ILE A 14 13.00 20.92 -20.95
N ALA A 15 14.29 21.20 -20.74
CA ALA A 15 15.18 20.33 -19.99
C ALA A 15 14.74 20.16 -18.53
N ALA A 16 14.32 21.26 -17.88
CA ALA A 16 13.78 21.23 -16.51
C ALA A 16 12.47 20.44 -16.42
N ALA A 17 11.55 20.63 -17.37
CA ALA A 17 10.30 19.89 -17.45
C ALA A 17 10.55 18.37 -17.63
N ARG A 18 11.41 18.00 -18.59
CA ARG A 18 11.79 16.59 -18.81
C ARG A 18 12.40 15.92 -17.59
N ARG A 19 13.28 16.64 -16.86
CA ARG A 19 13.89 16.11 -15.63
C ARG A 19 12.86 15.91 -14.52
N SER A 20 11.90 16.82 -14.40
CA SER A 20 10.80 16.70 -13.43
C SER A 20 9.84 15.55 -13.77
N GLU A 21 9.64 15.24 -15.06
CA GLU A 21 8.85 14.08 -15.47
C GLU A 21 9.60 12.77 -15.25
N ALA A 22 10.91 12.72 -15.54
CA ALA A 22 11.74 11.56 -15.28
C ALA A 22 11.77 11.20 -13.78
N SER A 23 11.93 12.18 -12.90
CA SER A 23 11.87 11.95 -11.44
C SER A 23 10.49 11.50 -10.96
N LYS A 24 9.41 11.99 -11.57
CA LYS A 24 8.03 11.54 -11.26
C LYS A 24 7.79 10.11 -11.74
N ARG A 25 8.33 9.73 -12.90
CA ARG A 25 8.23 8.36 -13.44
C ARG A 25 9.01 7.35 -12.62
N ASP A 26 10.19 7.73 -12.12
CA ASP A 26 10.98 6.88 -11.23
C ASP A 26 10.37 6.81 -9.81
N GLY A 27 9.76 7.90 -9.35
CA GLY A 27 8.95 7.94 -8.12
C GLY A 27 7.73 7.01 -8.20
N SER A 28 6.92 7.12 -9.26
CA SER A 28 5.74 6.27 -9.48
C SER A 28 6.12 4.78 -9.60
N LYS A 29 7.21 4.43 -10.29
CA LYS A 29 7.69 3.03 -10.35
C LYS A 29 8.15 2.49 -9.00
N ARG A 30 8.76 3.31 -8.16
CA ARG A 30 9.20 2.93 -6.80
C ARG A 30 8.03 2.87 -5.81
N GLU A 31 7.06 3.76 -5.94
CA GLU A 31 5.84 3.79 -5.12
C GLU A 31 4.90 2.63 -5.46
N GLU A 32 4.77 2.29 -6.75
CA GLU A 32 4.00 1.13 -7.19
C GLU A 32 4.59 -0.17 -6.64
N SER A 33 5.91 -0.34 -6.66
CA SER A 33 6.55 -1.57 -6.15
C SER A 33 6.50 -1.71 -4.62
N GLN A 34 6.44 -0.61 -3.86
CA GLN A 34 6.33 -0.66 -2.40
C GLN A 34 4.94 -1.14 -1.92
N GLY A 35 3.86 -0.77 -2.62
CA GLY A 35 2.51 -1.17 -2.24
C GLY A 35 2.29 -2.69 -2.31
N TRP A 36 2.87 -3.35 -3.31
CA TRP A 36 2.77 -4.80 -3.49
C TRP A 36 3.53 -5.59 -2.43
N SER A 37 4.70 -5.12 -2.00
CA SER A 37 5.48 -5.77 -0.94
C SER A 37 4.74 -5.77 0.40
N VAL A 38 4.11 -4.65 0.76
CA VAL A 38 3.31 -4.54 2.00
C VAL A 38 2.09 -5.46 1.94
N ALA A 39 1.43 -5.56 0.79
CA ALA A 39 0.33 -6.50 0.59
C ALA A 39 0.80 -7.97 0.70
N LEU A 40 1.97 -8.31 0.14
CA LEU A 40 2.55 -9.65 0.23
C LEU A 40 2.97 -10.01 1.66
N GLU A 41 3.57 -9.08 2.41
CA GLU A 41 3.90 -9.30 3.82
C GLU A 41 2.64 -9.54 4.66
N PHE A 42 1.57 -8.80 4.39
CA PHE A 42 0.28 -8.97 5.06
C PHE A 42 -0.36 -10.32 4.75
N VAL A 43 -0.44 -10.69 3.47
CA VAL A 43 -0.99 -11.99 3.04
C VAL A 43 -0.10 -13.13 3.53
N GLY A 44 1.22 -12.96 3.51
CA GLY A 44 2.18 -13.91 4.07
C GLY A 44 1.96 -14.14 5.56
N ALA A 45 1.78 -13.08 6.35
CA ALA A 45 1.47 -13.18 7.78
C ALA A 45 0.12 -13.87 8.04
N MET A 46 -0.91 -13.61 7.21
CA MET A 46 -2.20 -14.31 7.29
C MET A 46 -2.06 -15.81 7.00
N LEU A 47 -1.31 -16.18 5.96
CA LEU A 47 -1.09 -17.58 5.59
C LEU A 47 -0.29 -18.32 6.65
N VAL A 48 0.77 -17.70 7.19
CA VAL A 48 1.57 -18.29 8.28
C VAL A 48 0.73 -18.43 9.55
N GLY A 49 -0.04 -17.42 9.94
CA GLY A 49 -0.92 -17.48 11.10
C GLY A 49 -2.03 -18.53 10.95
N GLY A 50 -2.64 -18.63 9.76
CA GLY A 50 -3.65 -19.64 9.46
C GLY A 50 -3.09 -21.06 9.43
N PHE A 51 -1.92 -21.25 8.84
CA PHE A 51 -1.25 -22.55 8.79
C PHE A 51 -0.80 -23.00 10.17
N LEU A 52 -0.21 -22.10 10.96
CA LEU A 52 0.22 -22.38 12.33
C LEU A 52 -0.99 -22.65 13.25
N GLY A 53 -2.08 -21.90 13.09
CA GLY A 53 -3.34 -22.16 13.79
C GLY A 53 -3.97 -23.50 13.43
N TRP A 54 -3.99 -23.87 12.14
CA TRP A 54 -4.46 -25.18 11.69
C TRP A 54 -3.60 -26.33 12.23
N PHE A 55 -2.28 -26.14 12.25
CA PHE A 55 -1.34 -27.13 12.78
C PHE A 55 -1.55 -27.35 14.28
N ILE A 56 -1.77 -26.26 15.05
CA ILE A 56 -2.07 -26.33 16.48
C ILE A 56 -3.45 -26.98 16.72
N ASP A 57 -4.49 -26.61 15.96
CA ASP A 57 -5.83 -27.23 16.06
C ASP A 57 -5.78 -28.75 15.80
N ARG A 58 -4.97 -29.18 14.81
CA ARG A 58 -4.76 -30.59 14.48
C ARG A 58 -4.11 -31.37 15.62
N GLN A 59 -3.17 -30.75 16.32
CA GLN A 59 -2.39 -31.39 17.38
C GLN A 59 -3.10 -31.36 18.73
N ALA A 60 -3.84 -30.29 19.02
CA ALA A 60 -4.57 -30.12 20.26
C ALA A 60 -5.91 -30.88 20.29
N GLY A 61 -6.46 -31.28 19.13
CA GLY A 61 -7.76 -31.94 19.04
C GLY A 61 -8.94 -31.05 19.47
N THR A 62 -8.67 -29.79 19.82
CA THR A 62 -9.68 -28.77 20.11
C THR A 62 -10.25 -28.24 18.80
N GLY A 63 -11.52 -27.85 18.79
CA GLY A 63 -12.24 -27.34 17.61
C GLY A 63 -11.58 -26.14 16.93
N PRO A 64 -12.23 -25.50 15.93
CA PRO A 64 -11.59 -24.65 14.92
C PRO A 64 -11.12 -23.28 15.45
N TRP A 65 -10.21 -23.26 16.42
CA TRP A 65 -9.72 -22.07 17.11
C TRP A 65 -8.86 -21.21 16.19
N GLY A 66 -8.07 -21.81 15.29
CA GLY A 66 -7.32 -21.07 14.27
C GLY A 66 -8.24 -20.28 13.34
N LEU A 67 -9.39 -20.87 12.98
CA LEU A 67 -10.45 -20.23 12.20
C LEU A 67 -11.11 -19.07 12.97
N ILE A 68 -11.32 -19.24 14.28
CA ILE A 68 -11.87 -18.18 15.15
C ILE A 68 -10.89 -17.01 15.26
N ILE A 69 -9.58 -17.25 15.39
CA ILE A 69 -8.57 -16.19 15.46
C ILE A 69 -8.51 -15.41 14.13
N LEU A 70 -8.47 -16.10 12.98
CA LEU A 70 -8.47 -15.46 11.66
C LEU A 70 -9.76 -14.65 11.41
N LEU A 71 -10.91 -15.19 11.82
CA LEU A 71 -12.20 -14.51 11.71
C LEU A 71 -12.23 -13.25 12.59
N LEU A 72 -11.75 -13.34 13.84
CA LEU A 72 -11.68 -12.20 14.76
C LEU A 72 -10.70 -11.13 14.28
N LEU A 73 -9.54 -11.52 13.75
CA LEU A 73 -8.54 -10.59 13.22
C LEU A 73 -9.05 -9.87 11.96
N GLY A 74 -9.66 -10.61 11.02
CA GLY A 74 -10.30 -10.06 9.83
C GLY A 74 -11.45 -9.12 10.18
N PHE A 75 -12.29 -9.51 11.14
CA PHE A 75 -13.41 -8.70 11.64
C PHE A 75 -12.93 -7.41 12.33
N ALA A 76 -11.92 -7.49 13.20
CA ALA A 76 -11.34 -6.32 13.86
C ALA A 76 -10.71 -5.35 12.85
N THR A 77 -10.06 -5.87 11.80
CA THR A 77 -9.49 -5.07 10.71
C THR A 77 -10.60 -4.38 9.90
N GLY A 78 -11.68 -5.09 9.58
CA GLY A 78 -12.85 -4.55 8.88
C GLY A 78 -13.55 -3.43 9.67
N LEU A 79 -13.82 -3.67 10.96
CA LEU A 79 -14.42 -2.67 11.84
C LEU A 79 -13.56 -1.41 11.98
N ARG A 80 -12.24 -1.56 12.10
CA ARG A 80 -11.31 -0.43 12.21
C ARG A 80 -11.32 0.45 10.96
N SER A 81 -11.54 -0.12 9.77
CA SER A 81 -11.68 0.63 8.52
C SER A 81 -12.97 1.47 8.52
N VAL A 82 -14.09 0.86 8.92
CA VAL A 82 -15.41 1.52 8.96
C VAL A 82 -15.46 2.64 9.99
N LEU A 83 -14.97 2.40 11.21
CA LEU A 83 -14.94 3.42 12.27
C LEU A 83 -14.05 4.63 11.92
N ARG A 84 -13.04 4.42 11.07
CA ARG A 84 -12.20 5.52 10.57
C ARG A 84 -12.91 6.34 9.48
N GLN A 85 -13.84 5.74 8.73
CA GLN A 85 -14.61 6.43 7.69
C GLN A 85 -15.73 7.32 8.27
N GLN A 86 -16.29 6.99 9.44
CA GLN A 86 -17.38 7.78 10.02
C GLN A 86 -16.94 9.14 10.61
N LYS A 87 -15.66 9.30 10.99
CA LYS A 87 -15.16 10.59 11.52
C LYS A 87 -15.00 11.70 10.48
N LYS A 88 -15.44 11.50 9.23
CA LYS A 88 -15.41 12.53 8.18
C LYS A 88 -16.77 13.16 7.87
N PHE A 89 -17.83 12.85 8.61
CA PHE A 89 -19.18 13.35 8.33
C PHE A 89 -19.81 14.26 9.41
N ASP A 90 -19.13 14.52 10.53
CA ASP A 90 -19.60 15.47 11.56
C ASP A 90 -18.75 16.75 11.58
N GLY A 91 -18.55 17.35 10.41
CA GLY A 91 -17.72 18.55 10.25
C GLY A 91 -18.15 19.44 9.09
N GLU A 92 -19.46 19.56 8.86
CA GLU A 92 -20.07 20.71 8.16
C GLU A 92 -21.29 21.19 8.97
#